data_AF-A0A947B863-F1
#
_entry.id   AF-A0A947B863-F1
#
_cell.length_a   1.000
_cell.length_b   1.000
_cell.length_c   1.000
_cell.angle_alpha   90.00
_cell.angle_beta   90.00
_cell.angle_gamma   90.00
#
_symmetry.space_group_name_H-M   'P 1'
#
loop_
_entity.id
_entity.type
_entity.pdbx_description
1 polymer ?
#
loop_
_entity_poly.entity_id
_entity_poly.type
_entity_poly.pdbx_seq_one_letter_code
_entity_poly.pdbx_strand_id
1 'polypeptide(L)' 'MRRLFPSLDNFRYRDKWWVIDVAGNHLRVIAFIQFACNRMYVKHILTHAEYDKLCNRYARGTL' A
#
# COMPACT_ATOMS: atom_id res chain seq x y z
N MET A 1 -12.04 -7.67 1.97
CA MET A 1 -11.25 -6.84 2.91
C MET A 1 -11.74 -5.39 3.05
N ARG A 2 -12.35 -4.75 2.03
CA ARG A 2 -12.89 -3.38 2.15
C ARG A 2 -13.87 -3.13 3.32
N ARG A 3 -14.55 -4.18 3.80
CA ARG A 3 -15.44 -4.10 4.98
C ARG A 3 -14.71 -4.04 6.32
N LEU A 4 -13.46 -4.55 6.37
CA LEU A 4 -12.60 -4.52 7.56
C LEU A 4 -11.70 -3.27 7.55
N PHE A 5 -11.20 -2.91 6.37
CA PHE A 5 -10.39 -1.72 6.15
C PHE A 5 -11.07 -0.86 5.08
N PRO A 6 -11.87 0.15 5.45
CA PRO A 6 -12.54 1.02 4.49
C PRO A 6 -11.56 1.86 3.68
N SER A 7 -10.35 2.11 4.20
CA SER A 7 -9.24 2.81 3.55
C SER A 7 -8.40 1.93 2.61
N LEU A 8 -8.80 0.67 2.38
CA LEU A 8 -8.05 -0.24 1.50
C LEU A 8 -8.14 0.22 0.04
N ASP A 9 -7.01 0.60 -0.53
CA ASP A 9 -6.89 1.05 -1.92
C ASP A 9 -5.86 0.24 -2.72
N ASN A 10 -6.04 0.18 -4.03
CA ASN A 10 -5.14 -0.53 -4.94
C ASN A 10 -3.91 0.33 -5.26
N PHE A 11 -2.72 -0.28 -5.24
CA PHE A 11 -1.51 0.42 -5.66
C PHE A 11 -1.37 0.39 -7.18
N ARG A 12 -1.52 1.55 -7.84
CA ARG A 12 -1.59 1.67 -9.30
C ARG A 12 -0.36 1.12 -10.06
N TYR A 13 0.82 1.13 -9.45
CA TYR A 13 2.09 0.80 -10.13
C TYR A 13 2.49 -0.68 -10.05
N ARG A 14 1.90 -1.46 -9.15
CA ARG A 14 2.23 -2.89 -8.96
C ARG A 14 0.94 -3.67 -8.74
N ASP A 15 0.76 -4.72 -9.54
CA ASP A 15 -0.38 -5.61 -9.38
C ASP A 15 -0.33 -6.35 -8.02
N LYS A 16 -1.51 -6.58 -7.42
CA LYS A 16 -1.73 -7.25 -6.12
C LYS A 16 -1.10 -6.53 -4.91
N TRP A 17 -0.70 -5.27 -5.07
CA TRP A 17 -0.27 -4.41 -3.98
C TRP A 17 -1.43 -3.54 -3.51
N TRP A 18 -1.56 -3.41 -2.20
CA TRP A 18 -2.63 -2.71 -1.54
C TRP A 18 -2.06 -1.69 -0.55
N VAL A 19 -2.72 -0.54 -0.44
CA VAL A 19 -2.41 0.52 0.51
C VAL A 19 -3.48 0.53 1.59
N ILE A 20 -3.06 0.61 2.84
CA ILE A 20 -3.92 0.64 4.01
C ILE A 20 -3.53 1.84 4.88
N ASP A 21 -4.51 2.60 5.32
CA ASP A 21 -4.29 3.76 6.20
C ASP A 21 -4.37 3.31 7.65
N VAL A 22 -3.31 3.61 8.41
CA VAL A 22 -3.20 3.24 9.82
C VAL A 22 -2.80 4.46 10.67
N ALA A 23 -2.98 4.36 11.99
CA ALA A 23 -2.68 5.42 12.95
C ALA A 23 -3.41 6.75 12.63
N GLY A 24 -4.71 6.70 12.33
CA GLY A 24 -5.50 7.91 12.07
C GLY A 24 -5.09 8.64 10.79
N ASN A 25 -4.72 7.90 9.74
CA ASN A 25 -4.28 8.43 8.43
C ASN A 25 -2.88 9.07 8.42
N HIS A 26 -2.08 8.90 9.47
CA HIS A 26 -0.70 9.41 9.50
C HIS A 26 0.28 8.49 8.77
N LEU A 27 -0.04 7.19 8.70
CA LEU A 27 0.81 6.17 8.10
C LEU A 27 0.06 5.41 7.01
N ARG A 28 0.79 5.08 5.94
CA ARG A 28 0.37 4.27 4.80
C ARG A 28 1.15 2.96 4.83
N VAL A 29 0.44 1.85 4.96
CA VAL A 29 1.02 0.51 4.88
C VAL A 29 0.81 -0.02 3.48
N ILE A 30 1.90 -0.38 2.81
CA ILE A 30 1.86 -1.07 1.53
C ILE A 30 2.05 -2.56 1.80
N ALA A 31 1.06 -3.35 1.42
CA ALA A 31 1.07 -4.79 1.59
C ALA A 31 0.77 -5.51 0.26
N PHE A 32 1.49 -6.59 0.02
CA PHE A 32 1.14 -7.54 -1.03
C PHE A 32 0.17 -8.57 -0.46
N ILE A 33 -1.03 -8.64 -1.03
CA ILE A 33 -2.09 -9.51 -0.52
C ILE A 33 -2.42 -10.57 -1.56
N GLN A 34 -2.21 -11.83 -1.19
CA GLN A 34 -2.59 -12.98 -2.00
C GLN A 34 -3.87 -13.60 -1.44
N PHE A 35 -5.01 -13.19 -2.02
CA PHE A 35 -6.33 -13.67 -1.59
C PHE A 35 -6.50 -15.18 -1.75
N ALA A 36 -5.89 -15.80 -2.77
CA ALA A 36 -5.99 -17.24 -3.01
C ALA A 36 -5.40 -18.08 -1.86
N CYS A 37 -4.36 -17.58 -1.20
CA CYS A 37 -3.68 -18.29 -0.10
C CYS A 37 -3.96 -17.67 1.26
N ASN A 38 -4.82 -16.64 1.35
CA ASN A 38 -5.04 -15.83 2.55
C ASN A 38 -3.73 -15.35 3.21
N ARG A 39 -2.73 -14.98 2.40
CA ARG A 39 -1.44 -14.47 2.89
C ARG A 39 -1.31 -12.98 2.60
N MET A 40 -0.82 -12.24 3.60
CA MET A 40 -0.50 -10.83 3.49
C MET A 40 0.97 -10.64 3.84
N TYR A 41 1.70 -9.94 2.98
CA TYR A 41 3.09 -9.57 3.19
C TYR A 41 3.19 -8.05 3.28
N VAL A 42 3.56 -7.54 4.45
CA VAL A 42 3.83 -6.11 4.61
C VAL A 42 5.16 -5.80 3.95
N LYS A 43 5.15 -4.88 2.98
CA LYS A 43 6.35 -4.44 2.25
C LYS A 43 6.95 -3.20 2.88
N HIS A 44 6.13 -2.17 3.06
CA HIS A 44 6.56 -0.87 3.56
C HIS A 44 5.52 -0.29 4.51
N ILE A 45 6.00 0.38 5.56
CA ILE A 45 5.20 1.21 6.45
C ILE A 45 5.82 2.60 6.34
N LEU A 46 5.07 3.55 5.79
CA LEU A 46 5.59 4.85 5.40
C LEU A 46 4.67 5.96 5.90
N THR A 47 5.22 7.14 6.13
CA THR A 47 4.42 8.36 6.31
C THR A 47 3.83 8.82 4.98
N HIS A 48 2.86 9.73 5.02
CA HIS A 48 2.28 10.32 3.80
C HIS A 48 3.34 10.96 2.88
N ALA A 49 4.31 11.67 3.47
CA ALA A 49 5.39 12.32 2.71
C ALA A 49 6.33 11.30 2.03
N GLU A 50 6.61 10.18 2.69
CA GLU A 50 7.43 9.11 2.13
C GLU A 50 6.68 8.31 1.07
N TYR A 51 5.39 8.06 1.28
CA TYR A 51 4.52 7.43 0.29
C TYR A 51 4.49 8.24 -1.01
N ASP A 52 4.37 9.56 -0.93
CA ASP A 52 4.38 10.42 -2.11
C ASP A 52 5.74 10.40 -2.84
N LYS A 53 6.85 10.40 -2.10
CA LYS A 53 8.19 10.20 -2.68
C LYS A 53 8.32 8.84 -3.37
N LEU A 54 7.79 7.78 -2.76
CA LEU A 54 7.78 6.43 -3.33
C LEU A 54 6.97 6.39 -4.63
N CYS A 55 5.76 6.95 -4.61
CA CYS A 55 4.87 7.09 -5.76
C CYS A 55 5.57 7.81 -6.92
N ASN A 56 6.23 8.93 -6.63
CA ASN A 56 7.04 9.69 -7.60
C ASN A 56 8.25 8.91 -8.13
N ARG A 57 8.81 7.96 -7.37
CA ARG A 57 9.90 7.09 -7.87
C ARG A 57 9.38 6.00 -8.80
N TYR A 58 8.24 5.39 -8.46
CA TYR A 58 7.58 4.43 -9.35
C TYR A 58 7.09 5.08 -10.64
N ALA A 59 6.54 6.30 -10.57
CA ALA A 59 6.13 7.07 -11.75
C ALA A 59 7.32 7.39 -12.68
N ARG A 60 8.51 7.59 -12.13
CA ARG A 60 9.75 7.83 -12.88
C ARG A 60 10.46 6.55 -13.35
N GLY A 61 9.89 5.37 -13.09
CA GLY A 61 10.45 4.08 -13.52
C GLY A 61 11.81 3.76 -12.89
N THR A 62 12.16 4.38 -11.77
CA THR A 62 13.49 4.27 -11.15
C THR A 62 13.58 3.09 -10.16
N LEU A 63 12.59 2.19 -10.13
CA LEU A 63 12.38 1.12 -9.14
C LEU A 63 11.57 -0.07 -9.72
#